data_AF-A0A5D8YJZ7-F1
#
_entry.id   AF-A0A5D8YJZ7-F1
#
_cell.length_a   1.000
_cell.length_b   1.000
_cell.length_c   1.000
_cell.angle_alpha   90.00
_cell.angle_beta   90.00
_cell.angle_gamma   90.00
#
_symmetry.space_group_name_H-M   'P 1'
#
loop_
_entity.id
_entity.type
_entity.pdbx_description
1 polymer ?
#
loop_
_entity_poly.entity_id
_entity_poly.type
_entity_poly.pdbx_seq_one_letter_code
_entity_poly.pdbx_strand_id
1 'polypeptide(L)'
;MKRLNSYIGRLAYSTAVCALLFSSCKKSDNPNNLPGVDPAAYEGKVDGYDNSEQIYPGHLKAYWSFDDTKNEIKSGTAPTQTANDAFITGVRGKAIKLSAGYLYYAKQFGAFKTDSLKNFTISVWIQITNNGSKKTMVMQLARPGIFDGSLDFRLNTNSYPASNTDILKVAPRFTTVGGGSQDNLNATLSPKIGANVWTHLVLTYDSTSGTFKEWANGVDIGSYNSRGTGNNLFKAYEPGEFIIGGNYNVIPGKAVSTNADFAAMTGSIDEIRIYDMVLPDAHIKALYNLGLAGK
;
A
#
# COMPACT_ATOMS: atom_id res chain seq x y z
N MET A 1 68.86 1.61 55.20
CA MET A 1 68.04 2.05 54.06
C MET A 1 68.89 1.93 52.79
N LYS A 2 68.38 1.24 51.76
CA LYS A 2 69.01 0.83 50.49
C LYS A 2 70.09 -0.29 50.57
N ARG A 3 69.64 -1.54 50.37
CA ARG A 3 70.50 -2.64 49.87
C ARG A 3 70.42 -2.65 48.34
N LEU A 4 71.60 -2.62 47.74
CA LEU A 4 71.86 -2.70 46.31
C LEU A 4 72.08 -4.16 45.90
N ASN A 5 71.59 -4.51 44.72
CA ASN A 5 72.06 -5.55 43.80
C ASN A 5 72.25 -7.00 44.30
N SER A 6 71.44 -7.89 43.75
CA SER A 6 71.83 -9.29 43.53
C SER A 6 71.44 -9.75 42.12
N TYR A 7 72.48 -9.86 41.28
CA TYR A 7 72.78 -10.95 40.34
C TYR A 7 71.74 -11.43 39.31
N ILE A 8 72.05 -11.01 38.08
CA ILE A 8 71.90 -11.73 36.80
C ILE A 8 72.28 -13.21 36.93
N GLY A 9 71.52 -14.13 36.33
CA GLY A 9 72.03 -15.50 36.11
C GLY A 9 71.04 -16.62 35.75
N ARG A 10 70.31 -16.44 34.65
CA ARG A 10 69.73 -17.45 33.71
C ARG A 10 69.61 -18.95 34.07
N LEU A 11 68.45 -19.47 33.63
CA LEU A 11 68.21 -20.75 32.91
C LEU A 11 67.94 -22.03 33.73
N ALA A 12 66.68 -22.48 33.71
CA ALA A 12 66.35 -23.89 33.51
C ALA A 12 64.96 -24.02 32.85
N TYR A 13 64.95 -24.77 31.76
CA TYR A 13 63.80 -25.14 30.94
C TYR A 13 62.72 -25.89 31.73
N SER A 14 61.45 -25.53 31.54
CA SER A 14 60.32 -26.46 31.74
C SER A 14 59.12 -26.03 30.88
N THR A 15 59.09 -26.41 29.60
CA THR A 15 57.90 -26.31 28.76
C THR A 15 57.00 -27.52 29.05
N ALA A 16 56.05 -27.36 29.98
CA ALA A 16 54.97 -28.32 30.18
C ALA A 16 53.83 -28.00 29.21
N VAL A 17 53.55 -28.94 28.33
CA VAL A 17 52.47 -28.94 27.35
C VAL A 17 51.13 -28.99 28.07
N CYS A 18 50.43 -27.86 28.16
CA CYS A 18 48.99 -27.84 28.44
C CYS A 18 48.24 -27.92 27.12
N ALA A 19 47.74 -29.11 26.80
CA ALA A 19 46.84 -29.34 25.68
C ALA A 19 45.56 -28.51 25.89
N LEU A 20 45.41 -27.44 25.10
CA LEU A 20 44.15 -26.71 24.96
C LEU A 20 43.14 -27.63 24.27
N LEU A 21 42.18 -28.14 25.03
CA LEU A 21 40.94 -28.71 24.50
C LEU A 21 40.12 -27.60 23.83
N PHE A 22 40.46 -27.27 22.58
CA PHE A 22 39.56 -26.51 21.72
C PHE A 22 38.39 -27.43 21.34
N SER A 23 37.31 -27.37 22.13
CA SER A 23 36.00 -27.80 21.64
C SER A 23 35.63 -26.89 20.48
N SER A 24 35.81 -27.37 19.24
CA SER A 24 35.29 -26.66 18.08
C SER A 24 33.77 -26.76 18.13
N CYS A 25 33.11 -25.72 18.62
CA CYS A 25 31.73 -25.48 18.25
C CYS A 25 31.71 -25.24 16.74
N LYS A 26 31.52 -26.29 15.94
CA LYS A 26 31.15 -26.12 14.55
C LYS A 26 29.80 -25.42 14.57
N LYS A 27 29.78 -24.14 14.21
CA LYS A 27 28.56 -23.45 13.84
C LYS A 27 27.98 -24.29 12.70
N SER A 28 26.91 -25.05 12.94
CA SER A 28 26.24 -25.70 11.82
C SER A 28 25.72 -24.58 10.94
N ASP A 29 26.10 -24.55 9.67
CA ASP A 29 25.64 -23.51 8.73
C ASP A 29 24.11 -23.57 8.50
N ASN A 30 23.45 -24.59 9.05
CA ASN A 30 22.00 -24.77 9.06
C ASN A 30 21.52 -25.35 10.41
N PRO A 31 21.47 -24.54 11.48
CA PRO A 31 21.09 -25.01 12.82
C PRO A 31 19.63 -25.48 12.92
N ASN A 32 18.82 -25.19 11.89
CA ASN A 32 17.39 -25.51 11.85
C ASN A 32 17.07 -26.66 10.88
N ASN A 33 18.10 -27.32 10.31
CA ASN A 33 17.94 -28.40 9.34
C ASN A 33 16.94 -28.07 8.21
N LEU A 34 16.95 -26.82 7.75
CA LEU A 34 16.10 -26.36 6.66
C LEU A 34 16.50 -27.09 5.37
N PRO A 35 15.53 -27.41 4.49
CA PRO A 35 15.85 -27.92 3.15
C PRO A 35 16.83 -26.99 2.45
N GLY A 36 17.78 -27.56 1.71
CA GLY A 36 18.62 -26.77 0.81
C GLY A 36 17.74 -26.03 -0.20
N VAL A 37 18.03 -24.75 -0.41
CA VAL A 37 17.38 -23.95 -1.45
C VAL A 37 18.30 -23.91 -2.67
N ASP A 38 17.73 -24.12 -3.86
CA ASP A 38 18.45 -23.95 -5.12
C ASP A 38 18.37 -22.48 -5.56
N PRO A 39 19.49 -21.73 -5.62
CA PRO A 39 19.49 -20.35 -6.09
C PRO A 39 18.89 -20.17 -7.49
N ALA A 40 18.99 -21.18 -8.36
CA ALA A 40 18.40 -21.14 -9.70
C ALA A 40 16.87 -21.02 -9.67
N ALA A 41 16.21 -21.49 -8.60
CA ALA A 41 14.76 -21.39 -8.43
C ALA A 41 14.27 -19.93 -8.19
N TYR A 42 15.20 -18.99 -7.97
CA TYR A 42 14.93 -17.57 -7.75
C TYR A 42 15.46 -16.68 -8.88
N GLU A 43 16.11 -17.26 -9.89
CA GLU A 43 16.61 -16.50 -11.02
C GLU A 43 15.46 -15.81 -11.77
N GLY A 44 15.59 -14.51 -12.02
CA GLY A 44 14.57 -13.71 -12.68
C GLY A 44 13.35 -13.35 -11.83
N LYS A 45 13.25 -13.83 -10.59
CA LYS A 45 12.18 -13.46 -9.66
C LYS A 45 12.48 -12.14 -8.94
N VAL A 46 11.43 -11.43 -8.57
CA VAL A 46 11.50 -10.22 -7.73
C VAL A 46 10.86 -10.56 -6.40
N ASP A 47 11.64 -10.48 -5.31
CA ASP A 47 11.22 -10.84 -3.96
C ASP A 47 10.57 -12.24 -3.85
N GLY A 48 11.02 -13.18 -4.69
CA GLY A 48 10.51 -14.56 -4.74
C GLY A 48 9.29 -14.78 -5.64
N TYR A 49 8.86 -13.76 -6.39
CA TYR A 49 7.71 -13.82 -7.31
C TYR A 49 8.11 -13.62 -8.77
N ASP A 50 7.41 -14.31 -9.67
CA ASP A 50 7.47 -14.09 -11.11
C ASP A 50 6.71 -12.83 -11.51
N ASN A 51 5.55 -12.60 -10.87
CA ASN A 51 4.67 -11.45 -11.11
C ASN A 51 3.78 -11.15 -9.90
N SER A 52 3.17 -9.97 -9.91
CA SER A 52 2.30 -9.49 -8.82
C SER A 52 0.98 -10.26 -8.67
N GLU A 53 0.62 -11.15 -9.59
CA GLU A 53 -0.58 -12.00 -9.47
C GLU A 53 -0.38 -13.16 -8.49
N GLN A 54 0.87 -13.53 -8.21
CA GLN A 54 1.21 -14.58 -7.25
C GLN A 54 1.14 -14.12 -5.78
N ILE A 55 0.98 -12.82 -5.54
CA ILE A 55 0.86 -12.27 -4.19
C ILE A 55 -0.56 -12.49 -3.68
N TYR A 56 -0.73 -13.47 -2.80
CA TYR A 56 -1.98 -13.84 -2.13
C TYR A 56 -3.21 -13.90 -3.06
N PRO A 57 -3.18 -14.69 -4.16
CA PRO A 57 -4.23 -14.69 -5.17
C PRO A 57 -5.62 -15.07 -4.63
N GLY A 58 -5.68 -15.95 -3.62
CA GLY A 58 -6.93 -16.35 -2.94
C GLY A 58 -7.59 -15.21 -2.14
N HIS A 59 -6.81 -14.20 -1.76
CA HIS A 59 -7.28 -13.04 -1.01
C HIS A 59 -7.51 -11.80 -1.88
N LEU A 60 -7.09 -11.82 -3.16
CA LEU A 60 -7.36 -10.72 -4.10
C LEU A 60 -8.82 -10.77 -4.55
N LYS A 61 -9.66 -9.85 -4.03
CA LYS A 61 -11.12 -9.86 -4.24
C LYS A 61 -11.62 -8.90 -5.30
N ALA A 62 -10.85 -7.87 -5.63
CA ALA A 62 -11.12 -7.03 -6.78
C ALA A 62 -9.82 -6.55 -7.41
N TYR A 63 -9.83 -6.43 -8.74
CA TYR A 63 -8.66 -6.02 -9.50
C TYR A 63 -9.04 -5.24 -10.76
N TRP A 64 -8.40 -4.10 -10.98
CA TRP A 64 -8.44 -3.35 -12.23
C TRP A 64 -7.02 -3.22 -12.77
N SER A 65 -6.71 -3.93 -13.86
CA SER A 65 -5.40 -3.83 -14.52
C SER A 65 -5.30 -2.65 -15.47
N PHE A 66 -6.43 -2.25 -16.08
CA PHE A 66 -6.48 -1.28 -17.18
C PHE A 66 -5.78 -1.71 -18.48
N ASP A 67 -5.46 -3.00 -18.61
CA ASP A 67 -5.01 -3.62 -19.86
C ASP A 67 -6.16 -3.75 -20.86
N ASP A 68 -6.44 -2.66 -21.57
CA ASP A 68 -7.51 -2.54 -22.57
C ASP A 68 -8.93 -2.82 -22.06
N THR A 69 -9.11 -2.79 -20.74
CA THR A 69 -10.40 -2.98 -20.10
C THR A 69 -10.57 -2.03 -18.92
N LYS A 70 -11.78 -1.52 -18.73
CA LYS A 70 -12.16 -0.77 -17.52
C LYS A 70 -12.92 -1.66 -16.55
N ASN A 71 -13.10 -2.94 -16.86
CA ASN A 71 -13.90 -3.82 -16.02
C ASN A 71 -13.12 -4.19 -14.75
N GLU A 72 -13.85 -4.38 -13.66
CA GLU A 72 -13.31 -5.09 -12.51
C GLU A 72 -13.17 -6.57 -12.90
N ILE A 73 -11.94 -7.09 -12.86
CA ILE A 73 -11.54 -8.36 -13.47
C ILE A 73 -12.17 -9.57 -12.76
N LYS A 74 -12.28 -9.56 -11.43
CA LYS A 74 -12.75 -10.72 -10.67
C LYS A 74 -14.23 -11.00 -10.89
N SER A 75 -15.05 -9.97 -11.07
CA SER A 75 -16.48 -10.08 -11.31
C SER A 75 -16.89 -9.83 -12.77
N GLY A 76 -15.98 -9.35 -13.61
CA GLY A 76 -16.28 -8.92 -14.99
C GLY A 76 -17.15 -7.66 -15.06
N THR A 77 -17.32 -6.92 -13.97
CA THR A 77 -18.25 -5.78 -13.91
C THR A 77 -17.68 -4.58 -14.67
N ALA A 78 -18.38 -4.14 -15.72
CA ALA A 78 -18.08 -2.91 -16.45
C ALA A 78 -18.54 -1.64 -15.69
N PRO A 79 -17.89 -0.47 -15.90
CA PRO A 79 -18.36 0.78 -15.33
C PRO A 79 -19.74 1.14 -15.90
N THR A 80 -20.62 1.63 -15.02
CA THR A 80 -21.92 2.19 -15.38
C THR A 80 -21.79 3.50 -16.12
N GLN A 81 -20.81 4.32 -15.74
CA GLN A 81 -20.52 5.60 -16.39
C GLN A 81 -19.02 5.87 -16.34
N THR A 82 -18.50 6.51 -17.38
CA THR A 82 -17.14 7.04 -17.40
C THR A 82 -17.13 8.45 -17.96
N ALA A 83 -16.08 9.21 -17.67
CA ALA A 83 -15.84 10.51 -18.27
C ALA A 83 -14.35 10.77 -18.42
N ASN A 84 -13.96 11.39 -19.54
CA ASN A 84 -12.62 11.93 -19.82
C ASN A 84 -11.47 10.96 -19.51
N ASP A 85 -11.63 9.71 -19.91
CA ASP A 85 -10.71 8.63 -19.62
C ASP A 85 -10.08 8.07 -20.91
N ALA A 86 -8.80 7.68 -20.85
CA ALA A 86 -8.07 7.11 -21.98
C ALA A 86 -6.98 6.14 -21.52
N PHE A 87 -6.78 5.04 -22.25
CA PHE A 87 -5.66 4.13 -21.98
C PHE A 87 -4.33 4.75 -22.38
N ILE A 88 -3.32 4.59 -21.53
CA ILE A 88 -1.92 5.00 -21.77
C ILE A 88 -0.99 3.85 -21.37
N THR A 89 0.31 3.96 -21.65
CA THR A 89 1.31 3.05 -21.08
C THR A 89 1.30 3.15 -19.55
N GLY A 90 1.16 2.03 -18.87
CA GLY A 90 1.12 1.93 -17.41
C GLY A 90 2.47 1.60 -16.78
N VAL A 91 2.44 1.35 -15.47
CA VAL A 91 3.53 0.71 -14.72
C VAL A 91 3.73 -0.72 -15.21
N ARG A 92 2.62 -1.40 -15.47
CA ARG A 92 2.57 -2.71 -16.12
C ARG A 92 1.50 -2.65 -17.20
N GLY A 93 1.86 -2.99 -18.43
CA GLY A 93 0.91 -2.95 -19.55
C GLY A 93 0.32 -1.56 -19.77
N LYS A 94 -1.00 -1.40 -19.59
CA LYS A 94 -1.71 -0.13 -19.78
C LYS A 94 -2.33 0.38 -18.48
N ALA A 95 -2.34 1.70 -18.33
CA ALA A 95 -3.00 2.41 -17.26
C ALA A 95 -4.19 3.22 -17.79
N ILE A 96 -5.03 3.71 -16.87
CA ILE A 96 -6.08 4.68 -17.20
C ILE A 96 -5.62 6.10 -16.87
N LYS A 97 -5.64 6.99 -17.88
CA LYS A 97 -5.47 8.44 -17.71
C LYS A 97 -6.83 9.10 -17.58
N LEU A 98 -6.99 9.94 -16.57
CA LEU A 98 -8.18 10.74 -16.30
C LEU A 98 -7.82 12.22 -16.48
N SER A 99 -8.62 12.94 -17.27
CA SER A 99 -8.45 14.38 -17.54
C SER A 99 -9.67 15.14 -17.04
N ALA A 100 -9.72 15.39 -15.72
CA ALA A 100 -10.97 15.67 -14.99
C ALA A 100 -12.01 14.56 -15.26
N GLY A 101 -11.58 13.31 -15.03
CA GLY A 101 -12.32 12.10 -15.37
C GLY A 101 -12.57 11.18 -14.19
N TYR A 102 -13.42 10.18 -14.40
CA TYR A 102 -13.77 9.16 -13.41
C TYR A 102 -14.29 7.88 -14.07
N LEU A 103 -14.30 6.78 -13.31
CA LEU A 103 -15.05 5.56 -13.61
C LEU A 103 -16.03 5.31 -12.45
N TYR A 104 -17.30 5.07 -12.77
CA TYR A 104 -18.37 4.86 -11.79
C TYR A 104 -19.05 3.52 -12.00
N TYR A 105 -19.22 2.76 -10.91
CA TYR A 105 -19.87 1.46 -10.87
C TYR A 105 -21.05 1.54 -9.90
N ALA A 106 -22.27 1.60 -10.45
CA ALA A 106 -23.52 1.65 -9.69
C ALA A 106 -23.91 0.26 -9.16
N LYS A 107 -23.01 -0.42 -8.44
CA LYS A 107 -23.19 -1.79 -7.99
C LYS A 107 -22.48 -2.05 -6.66
N GLN A 108 -23.17 -2.77 -5.79
CA GLN A 108 -22.57 -3.41 -4.63
C GLN A 108 -21.71 -4.60 -5.08
N PHE A 109 -20.39 -4.47 -4.98
CA PHE A 109 -19.51 -5.62 -5.18
C PHE A 109 -19.67 -6.60 -4.00
N GLY A 110 -19.76 -7.89 -4.30
CA GLY A 110 -19.88 -8.93 -3.29
C GLY A 110 -18.72 -8.93 -2.29
N ALA A 111 -17.53 -8.54 -2.75
CA ALA A 111 -16.33 -8.41 -1.93
C ALA A 111 -16.39 -7.25 -0.90
N PHE A 112 -17.20 -6.22 -1.12
CA PHE A 112 -17.18 -4.98 -0.34
C PHE A 112 -18.38 -4.85 0.60
N LYS A 113 -18.63 -5.91 1.36
CA LYS A 113 -19.74 -6.00 2.32
C LYS A 113 -19.20 -6.07 3.74
N THR A 114 -19.95 -5.61 4.74
CA THR A 114 -19.46 -5.57 6.14
C THR A 114 -19.00 -6.96 6.61
N ASP A 115 -19.67 -8.03 6.20
CA ASP A 115 -19.30 -9.38 6.60
C ASP A 115 -18.10 -9.96 5.82
N SER A 116 -17.76 -9.38 4.67
CA SER A 116 -16.69 -9.87 3.79
C SER A 116 -15.41 -9.04 3.84
N LEU A 117 -15.51 -7.73 4.09
CA LEU A 117 -14.37 -6.81 4.12
C LEU A 117 -14.20 -6.24 5.53
N LYS A 118 -13.57 -7.02 6.42
CA LYS A 118 -13.23 -6.58 7.78
C LYS A 118 -11.79 -6.13 7.89
N ASN A 119 -10.90 -6.90 7.28
CA ASN A 119 -9.49 -6.56 7.09
C ASN A 119 -9.29 -6.28 5.61
N PHE A 120 -8.39 -5.36 5.27
CA PHE A 120 -8.09 -5.11 3.87
C PHE A 120 -6.69 -4.61 3.61
N THR A 121 -6.26 -4.82 2.36
CA THR A 121 -5.14 -4.13 1.73
C THR A 121 -5.61 -3.59 0.40
N ILE A 122 -5.40 -2.30 0.14
CA ILE A 122 -5.72 -1.65 -1.13
C ILE A 122 -4.43 -1.11 -1.70
N SER A 123 -4.03 -1.60 -2.86
CA SER A 123 -2.82 -1.20 -3.57
C SER A 123 -3.20 -0.51 -4.87
N VAL A 124 -2.55 0.61 -5.18
CA VAL A 124 -2.78 1.35 -6.42
C VAL A 124 -1.50 2.06 -6.84
N TRP A 125 -1.25 2.10 -8.15
CA TRP A 125 -0.24 2.98 -8.72
C TRP A 125 -0.92 4.24 -9.23
N ILE A 126 -0.32 5.40 -8.92
CA ILE A 126 -0.82 6.68 -9.39
C ILE A 126 0.29 7.51 -10.03
N GLN A 127 -0.09 8.34 -10.99
CA GLN A 127 0.73 9.40 -11.53
C GLN A 127 -0.07 10.69 -11.44
N ILE A 128 0.36 11.60 -10.55
CA ILE A 128 -0.43 12.78 -10.19
C ILE A 128 0.47 13.96 -9.86
N THR A 129 -0.06 15.17 -10.00
CA THR A 129 0.54 16.40 -9.45
C THR A 129 -0.38 17.01 -8.40
N ASN A 130 0.20 17.78 -7.48
CA ASN A 130 -0.60 18.71 -6.71
C ASN A 130 -1.30 19.74 -7.64
N ASN A 131 -2.35 20.40 -7.15
CA ASN A 131 -3.16 21.34 -7.94
C ASN A 131 -3.52 22.63 -7.19
N GLY A 132 -3.17 22.75 -5.90
CA GLY A 132 -3.36 23.96 -5.10
C GLY A 132 -4.82 24.37 -4.84
N SER A 133 -5.81 23.55 -5.20
CA SER A 133 -7.22 23.97 -5.21
C SER A 133 -8.21 22.91 -4.76
N LYS A 134 -8.13 21.68 -5.27
CA LYS A 134 -9.10 20.60 -5.03
C LYS A 134 -8.43 19.32 -4.54
N LYS A 135 -9.06 18.64 -3.59
CA LYS A 135 -8.64 17.30 -3.18
C LYS A 135 -8.92 16.31 -4.30
N THR A 136 -8.12 15.25 -4.36
CA THR A 136 -8.32 14.14 -5.30
C THR A 136 -8.84 12.93 -4.54
N MET A 137 -9.87 12.28 -5.08
CA MET A 137 -10.36 10.98 -4.59
C MET A 137 -9.87 9.91 -5.55
N VAL A 138 -8.88 9.11 -5.15
CA VAL A 138 -8.32 8.04 -6.01
C VAL A 138 -9.38 6.96 -6.22
N MET A 139 -10.04 6.56 -5.13
CA MET A 139 -11.21 5.70 -5.17
C MET A 139 -12.11 5.94 -3.97
N GLN A 140 -13.37 5.59 -4.13
CA GLN A 140 -14.38 5.66 -3.08
C GLN A 140 -15.21 4.37 -3.08
N LEU A 141 -15.28 3.71 -1.93
CA LEU A 141 -16.37 2.78 -1.64
C LEU A 141 -17.57 3.64 -1.21
N ALA A 142 -18.33 4.07 -2.21
CA ALA A 142 -19.38 5.06 -2.07
C ALA A 142 -20.61 4.50 -1.37
N ARG A 143 -21.32 5.39 -0.69
CA ARG A 143 -22.62 5.12 -0.08
C ARG A 143 -23.66 5.97 -0.81
N PRO A 144 -24.69 5.38 -1.42
CA PRO A 144 -25.69 6.15 -2.14
C PRO A 144 -26.29 7.26 -1.29
N GLY A 145 -26.27 8.49 -1.82
CA GLY A 145 -26.82 9.65 -1.13
C GLY A 145 -25.95 10.23 -0.01
N ILE A 146 -24.70 9.78 0.14
CA ILE A 146 -23.77 10.27 1.17
C ILE A 146 -22.47 10.76 0.52
N PHE A 147 -22.03 11.95 0.92
CA PHE A 147 -20.81 12.58 0.40
C PHE A 147 -19.56 11.74 0.71
N ASP A 148 -19.49 11.28 1.95
CA ASP A 148 -18.41 10.49 2.51
C ASP A 148 -18.78 9.00 2.49
N GLY A 149 -17.99 8.21 1.78
CA GLY A 149 -18.24 6.80 1.57
C GLY A 149 -17.98 5.95 2.82
N SER A 150 -18.09 4.64 2.64
CA SER A 150 -17.59 3.68 3.62
C SER A 150 -16.07 3.77 3.74
N LEU A 151 -15.37 3.91 2.62
CA LEU A 151 -13.94 4.15 2.55
C LEU A 151 -13.65 5.16 1.45
N ASP A 152 -12.76 6.10 1.75
CA ASP A 152 -12.38 7.18 0.87
C ASP A 152 -10.85 7.24 0.80
N PHE A 153 -10.28 6.91 -0.36
CA PHE A 153 -8.83 7.03 -0.60
C PHE A 153 -8.53 8.44 -1.13
N ARG A 154 -8.34 9.38 -0.19
CA ARG A 154 -8.20 10.80 -0.48
C ARG A 154 -6.76 11.24 -0.50
N LEU A 155 -6.46 12.17 -1.41
CA LEU A 155 -5.20 12.89 -1.49
C LEU A 155 -5.48 14.39 -1.34
N ASN A 156 -4.74 15.07 -0.48
CA ASN A 156 -4.83 16.52 -0.32
C ASN A 156 -3.97 17.24 -1.37
N THR A 157 -4.23 16.97 -2.65
CA THR A 157 -3.56 17.60 -3.80
C THR A 157 -3.76 19.12 -3.84
N ASN A 158 -4.74 19.63 -3.09
CA ASN A 158 -4.97 21.05 -2.92
C ASN A 158 -3.94 21.75 -2.01
N SER A 159 -3.18 21.02 -1.20
CA SER A 159 -2.33 21.63 -0.17
C SER A 159 -1.09 22.34 -0.73
N TYR A 160 -0.69 22.03 -1.96
CA TYR A 160 0.52 22.57 -2.58
C TYR A 160 0.27 22.91 -4.06
N PRO A 161 1.07 23.81 -4.68
CA PRO A 161 1.01 24.04 -6.11
C PRO A 161 1.56 22.84 -6.90
N ALA A 162 1.21 22.74 -8.19
CA ALA A 162 1.65 21.64 -9.06
C ALA A 162 3.18 21.51 -9.21
N SER A 163 3.92 22.59 -8.97
CA SER A 163 5.39 22.60 -8.96
C SER A 163 6.00 21.88 -7.76
N ASN A 164 5.25 21.63 -6.69
CA ASN A 164 5.73 20.83 -5.56
C ASN A 164 5.52 19.34 -5.85
N THR A 165 6.62 18.65 -6.13
CA THR A 165 6.68 17.22 -6.44
C THR A 165 7.24 16.36 -5.31
N ASP A 166 7.67 16.98 -4.20
CA ASP A 166 8.30 16.28 -3.08
C ASP A 166 7.32 15.94 -1.96
N ILE A 167 6.14 16.56 -1.95
CA ILE A 167 5.13 16.34 -0.91
C ILE A 167 3.79 15.98 -1.55
N LEU A 168 3.30 14.77 -1.26
CA LEU A 168 1.90 14.39 -1.39
C LEU A 168 1.35 14.08 -0.01
N LYS A 169 0.24 14.72 0.37
CA LYS A 169 -0.49 14.36 1.58
C LYS A 169 -1.56 13.32 1.27
N VAL A 170 -1.38 12.13 1.82
CA VAL A 170 -2.29 10.99 1.75
C VAL A 170 -3.15 11.05 3.01
N ALA A 171 -4.48 11.11 2.85
CA ALA A 171 -5.40 11.40 3.95
C ALA A 171 -6.66 10.52 3.88
N PRO A 172 -6.50 9.19 3.90
CA PRO A 172 -7.60 8.27 3.71
C PRO A 172 -8.53 8.30 4.92
N ARG A 173 -9.80 7.97 4.70
CA ARG A 173 -10.83 7.97 5.74
C ARG A 173 -11.75 6.79 5.56
N PHE A 174 -12.24 6.23 6.65
CA PHE A 174 -13.35 5.28 6.62
C PHE A 174 -14.44 5.61 7.65
N THR A 175 -15.67 5.16 7.38
CA THR A 175 -16.81 5.29 8.29
C THR A 175 -16.83 4.12 9.28
N THR A 176 -17.11 4.40 10.55
CA THR A 176 -17.06 3.41 11.64
C THR A 176 -18.39 2.72 11.91
N VAL A 177 -18.36 1.58 12.60
CA VAL A 177 -19.55 0.86 13.08
C VAL A 177 -20.44 1.73 13.97
N GLY A 178 -19.85 2.55 14.85
CA GLY A 178 -20.56 3.38 15.82
C GLY A 178 -21.22 4.65 15.26
N GLY A 179 -21.05 4.95 13.98
CA GLY A 179 -21.45 6.24 13.40
C GLY A 179 -20.39 7.30 13.69
N GLY A 180 -19.57 7.59 12.69
CA GLY A 180 -18.39 8.45 12.81
C GLY A 180 -17.36 8.06 11.77
N SER A 181 -16.14 8.55 11.89
CA SER A 181 -15.05 8.17 11.00
C SER A 181 -13.72 8.08 11.70
N GLN A 182 -12.83 7.31 11.09
CA GLN A 182 -11.41 7.26 11.37
C GLN A 182 -10.67 7.62 10.08
N ASP A 183 -9.52 8.25 10.20
CA ASP A 183 -8.68 8.70 9.07
C ASP A 183 -7.23 8.35 9.30
N ASN A 184 -6.30 8.53 8.36
CA ASN A 184 -4.86 8.58 8.66
C ASN A 184 -4.23 9.74 7.90
N LEU A 185 -2.98 10.05 8.20
CA LEU A 185 -2.20 11.10 7.54
C LEU A 185 -0.71 10.81 7.64
N ASN A 186 0.01 11.20 6.60
CA ASN A 186 1.45 11.14 6.52
C ASN A 186 2.03 12.50 6.95
N ALA A 187 2.20 12.69 8.25
CA ALA A 187 2.74 13.91 8.83
C ALA A 187 4.23 14.09 8.51
N THR A 188 5.02 13.01 8.63
CA THR A 188 6.49 13.05 8.59
C THR A 188 7.08 12.67 7.24
N LEU A 189 6.63 11.57 6.63
CA LEU A 189 7.15 11.08 5.36
C LEU A 189 6.19 11.42 4.23
N SER A 190 6.71 11.70 3.04
CA SER A 190 5.89 11.97 1.86
C SER A 190 6.55 11.35 0.64
N PRO A 191 5.76 10.73 -0.27
CA PRO A 191 6.32 10.24 -1.50
C PRO A 191 6.56 11.38 -2.49
N LYS A 192 7.52 11.14 -3.38
CA LYS A 192 7.64 11.93 -4.61
C LYS A 192 6.50 11.63 -5.55
N ILE A 193 6.04 12.66 -6.25
CA ILE A 193 4.98 12.61 -7.26
C ILE A 193 5.38 13.41 -8.49
N GLY A 194 4.57 13.39 -9.53
CA GLY A 194 4.78 14.21 -10.72
C GLY A 194 4.02 13.67 -11.93
N ALA A 195 3.91 14.50 -12.96
CA ALA A 195 3.21 14.14 -14.20
C ALA A 195 3.83 12.94 -14.93
N ASN A 196 5.09 12.62 -14.66
CA ASN A 196 5.83 11.49 -15.24
C ASN A 196 6.40 10.54 -14.17
N VAL A 197 5.92 10.61 -12.93
CA VAL A 197 6.40 9.80 -11.81
C VAL A 197 5.27 8.91 -11.33
N TRP A 198 5.46 7.60 -11.44
CA TRP A 198 4.57 6.61 -10.85
C TRP A 198 4.90 6.42 -9.37
N THR A 199 3.87 6.54 -8.53
CA THR A 199 3.94 6.38 -7.08
C THR A 199 3.01 5.25 -6.69
N HIS A 200 3.53 4.23 -6.02
CA HIS A 200 2.73 3.13 -5.48
C HIS A 200 2.20 3.52 -4.12
N LEU A 201 0.88 3.57 -3.95
CA LEU A 201 0.25 3.82 -2.65
C LEU A 201 -0.48 2.56 -2.18
N VAL A 202 -0.38 2.27 -0.89
CA VAL A 202 -1.09 1.14 -0.27
C VAL A 202 -1.75 1.55 1.03
N LEU A 203 -3.00 1.17 1.24
CA LEU A 203 -3.68 1.26 2.53
C LEU A 203 -3.81 -0.14 3.13
N THR A 204 -3.57 -0.30 4.42
CA THR A 204 -3.86 -1.55 5.14
C THR A 204 -4.70 -1.29 6.37
N TYR A 205 -5.66 -2.17 6.64
CA TYR A 205 -6.49 -2.09 7.83
C TYR A 205 -6.68 -3.46 8.47
N ASP A 206 -6.33 -3.56 9.76
CA ASP A 206 -6.57 -4.72 10.62
C ASP A 206 -7.66 -4.40 11.64
N SER A 207 -8.81 -5.05 11.50
CA SER A 207 -9.94 -4.93 12.43
C SER A 207 -9.70 -5.57 13.80
N THR A 208 -8.74 -6.48 13.93
CA THR A 208 -8.39 -7.11 15.21
C THR A 208 -7.71 -6.11 16.13
N SER A 209 -6.73 -5.39 15.59
CA SER A 209 -5.95 -4.39 16.33
C SER A 209 -6.48 -2.96 16.19
N GLY A 210 -7.38 -2.71 15.21
CA GLY A 210 -7.80 -1.36 14.84
C GLY A 210 -6.69 -0.57 14.16
N THR A 211 -5.71 -1.23 13.55
CA THR A 211 -4.55 -0.57 12.92
C THR A 211 -4.86 -0.20 11.49
N PHE A 212 -4.76 1.08 11.14
CA PHE A 212 -4.93 1.61 9.79
C PHE A 212 -3.63 2.26 9.33
N LYS A 213 -2.94 1.69 8.33
CA LYS A 213 -1.68 2.22 7.80
C LYS A 213 -1.82 2.69 6.37
N GLU A 214 -0.88 3.53 5.98
CA GLU A 214 -0.69 3.97 4.61
C GLU A 214 0.80 3.89 4.25
N TRP A 215 1.05 3.47 3.02
CA TRP A 215 2.38 3.20 2.51
C TRP A 215 2.56 3.94 1.21
N ALA A 216 3.79 4.32 0.92
CA ALA A 216 4.19 4.73 -0.41
C ALA A 216 5.52 4.09 -0.81
N ASN A 217 5.58 3.55 -2.03
CA ASN A 217 6.76 2.92 -2.60
C ASN A 217 7.41 1.87 -1.66
N GLY A 218 6.58 1.04 -1.03
CA GLY A 218 7.01 -0.01 -0.10
C GLY A 218 7.45 0.47 1.30
N VAL A 219 7.22 1.74 1.65
CA VAL A 219 7.57 2.33 2.97
C VAL A 219 6.32 2.79 3.69
N ASP A 220 6.19 2.48 4.98
CA ASP A 220 5.11 2.97 5.85
C ASP A 220 5.28 4.48 6.05
N ILE A 221 4.31 5.26 5.60
CA ILE A 221 4.31 6.72 5.70
C ILE A 221 3.27 7.22 6.71
N GLY A 222 2.42 6.33 7.24
CA GLY A 222 1.36 6.66 8.16
C GLY A 222 1.91 7.14 9.50
N SER A 223 1.36 8.25 10.01
CA SER A 223 1.83 8.85 11.27
C SER A 223 0.94 8.53 12.45
N TYR A 224 -0.28 8.06 12.19
CA TYR A 224 -1.27 7.81 13.21
C TYR A 224 -1.88 6.44 12.90
N ASN A 225 -1.26 5.34 13.32
CA ASN A 225 -1.69 4.03 12.82
C ASN A 225 -2.80 3.38 13.67
N SER A 226 -2.95 3.74 14.95
CA SER A 226 -3.99 3.16 15.82
C SER A 226 -5.31 3.93 15.70
N ARG A 227 -6.40 3.23 15.36
CA ARG A 227 -7.77 3.77 15.24
C ARG A 227 -8.77 3.22 16.23
N GLY A 228 -8.29 2.38 17.14
CA GLY A 228 -9.11 1.76 18.15
C GLY A 228 -10.05 0.69 17.60
N THR A 229 -10.72 0.04 18.53
CA THR A 229 -11.57 -1.13 18.28
C THR A 229 -13.02 -0.86 18.66
N GLY A 230 -13.88 -1.88 18.61
CA GLY A 230 -15.31 -1.78 18.94
C GLY A 230 -16.04 -0.85 17.97
N ASN A 231 -16.63 0.23 18.49
CA ASN A 231 -17.40 1.19 17.69
C ASN A 231 -16.56 1.98 16.69
N ASN A 232 -15.22 1.96 16.82
CA ASN A 232 -14.32 2.62 15.88
C ASN A 232 -13.93 1.75 14.68
N LEU A 233 -14.36 0.49 14.63
CA LEU A 233 -14.00 -0.41 13.54
C LEU A 233 -14.61 0.02 12.20
N PHE A 234 -13.91 -0.28 11.11
CA PHE A 234 -14.39 -0.06 9.74
C PHE A 234 -15.75 -0.71 9.49
N LYS A 235 -16.59 -0.03 8.69
CA LYS A 235 -17.86 -0.57 8.20
C LYS A 235 -18.06 -0.32 6.70
N ALA A 236 -18.15 -1.41 5.94
CA ALA A 236 -18.59 -1.41 4.54
C ALA A 236 -20.14 -1.43 4.48
N TYR A 237 -20.76 -0.26 4.50
CA TYR A 237 -22.21 -0.07 4.47
C TYR A 237 -22.79 -0.55 3.15
N GLU A 238 -24.00 -1.10 3.25
CA GLU A 238 -24.79 -1.58 2.13
C GLU A 238 -26.12 -0.80 2.05
N PRO A 239 -26.63 -0.49 0.84
CA PRO A 239 -25.98 -0.69 -0.45
C PRO A 239 -24.75 0.22 -0.62
N GLY A 240 -23.76 -0.28 -1.34
CA GLY A 240 -22.55 0.42 -1.70
C GLY A 240 -22.40 0.51 -3.22
N GLU A 241 -21.61 1.49 -3.65
CA GLU A 241 -21.21 1.72 -5.04
C GLU A 241 -19.69 1.91 -5.07
N PHE A 242 -19.08 1.94 -6.26
CA PHE A 242 -17.63 2.16 -6.38
C PHE A 242 -17.33 3.28 -7.38
N ILE A 243 -16.39 4.14 -7.02
CA ILE A 243 -15.91 5.23 -7.87
C ILE A 243 -14.38 5.17 -7.91
N ILE A 244 -13.81 5.35 -9.09
CA ILE A 244 -12.38 5.59 -9.31
C ILE A 244 -12.24 7.01 -9.86
N GLY A 245 -11.33 7.79 -9.28
CA GLY A 245 -11.02 9.15 -9.73
C GLY A 245 -12.07 10.22 -9.38
N GLY A 246 -12.96 9.97 -8.42
CA GLY A 246 -14.00 10.93 -8.08
C GLY A 246 -14.64 10.69 -6.71
N ASN A 247 -15.18 11.76 -6.13
CA ASN A 247 -16.09 11.69 -4.98
C ASN A 247 -17.55 11.59 -5.48
N TYR A 248 -18.46 11.05 -4.67
CA TYR A 248 -19.88 10.93 -4.98
C TYR A 248 -20.51 12.20 -5.61
N ASN A 249 -20.14 13.40 -5.12
CA ASN A 249 -20.64 14.67 -5.67
C ASN A 249 -20.21 14.97 -7.11
N VAL A 250 -19.10 14.40 -7.59
CA VAL A 250 -18.61 14.67 -8.95
C VAL A 250 -19.30 13.80 -10.01
N ILE A 251 -20.09 12.81 -9.57
CA ILE A 251 -20.84 11.94 -10.48
C ILE A 251 -22.14 12.64 -10.89
N PRO A 252 -22.39 12.88 -12.19
CA PRO A 252 -23.60 13.49 -12.70
C PRO A 252 -24.87 12.82 -12.17
N GLY A 253 -25.78 13.63 -11.62
CA GLY A 253 -27.06 13.16 -11.05
C GLY A 253 -26.95 12.55 -9.64
N LYS A 254 -25.76 12.55 -9.03
CA LYS A 254 -25.55 11.96 -7.69
C LYS A 254 -25.17 12.99 -6.62
N ALA A 255 -24.96 14.25 -6.96
CA ALA A 255 -24.59 15.28 -6.00
C ALA A 255 -25.56 15.37 -4.81
N VAL A 256 -25.02 15.31 -3.60
CA VAL A 256 -25.78 15.32 -2.33
C VAL A 256 -25.63 16.64 -1.59
N SER A 257 -24.70 17.49 -2.00
CA SER A 257 -24.45 18.80 -1.42
C SER A 257 -23.76 19.72 -2.42
N THR A 258 -23.64 21.00 -2.06
CA THR A 258 -22.85 21.99 -2.81
C THR A 258 -21.36 21.96 -2.45
N ASN A 259 -20.91 21.02 -1.60
CA ASN A 259 -19.50 20.87 -1.27
C ASN A 259 -18.71 20.51 -2.54
N ALA A 260 -17.72 21.35 -2.84
CA ALA A 260 -16.85 21.25 -3.99
C ALA A 260 -15.37 21.08 -3.59
N ASP A 261 -15.08 20.44 -2.45
CA ASP A 261 -13.71 20.17 -1.98
C ASP A 261 -12.97 19.20 -2.90
N PHE A 262 -13.71 18.33 -3.60
CA PHE A 262 -13.19 17.38 -4.58
C PHE A 262 -13.57 17.81 -5.99
N ALA A 263 -12.70 17.46 -6.95
CA ALA A 263 -13.00 17.46 -8.37
C ALA A 263 -12.74 16.07 -8.95
N ALA A 264 -13.27 15.79 -10.15
CA ALA A 264 -12.89 14.62 -10.90
C ALA A 264 -11.37 14.64 -11.16
N MET A 265 -10.74 13.47 -11.10
CA MET A 265 -9.29 13.35 -11.05
C MET A 265 -8.64 13.80 -12.36
N THR A 266 -7.52 14.50 -12.23
CA THR A 266 -6.56 14.73 -13.31
C THR A 266 -5.26 14.02 -12.94
N GLY A 267 -4.93 12.96 -13.67
CA GLY A 267 -3.80 12.07 -13.37
C GLY A 267 -4.01 10.70 -14.00
N SER A 268 -3.14 9.76 -13.69
CA SER A 268 -3.24 8.38 -14.17
C SER A 268 -3.31 7.42 -12.99
N ILE A 269 -4.02 6.32 -13.18
CA ILE A 269 -4.16 5.24 -12.21
C ILE A 269 -3.82 3.93 -12.91
N ASP A 270 -3.13 3.06 -12.19
CA ASP A 270 -2.83 1.73 -12.67
C ASP A 270 -3.00 0.70 -11.55
N GLU A 271 -3.27 -0.55 -11.93
CA GLU A 271 -3.02 -1.71 -11.07
C GLU A 271 -3.76 -1.71 -9.70
N ILE A 272 -5.03 -1.28 -9.65
CA ILE A 272 -5.83 -1.24 -8.41
C ILE A 272 -6.14 -2.66 -7.94
N ARG A 273 -5.59 -3.06 -6.79
CA ARG A 273 -5.81 -4.37 -6.15
C ARG A 273 -6.46 -4.18 -4.79
N ILE A 274 -7.48 -4.98 -4.49
CA ILE A 274 -8.13 -5.01 -3.18
C ILE A 274 -8.11 -6.43 -2.62
N TYR A 275 -7.45 -6.59 -1.49
CA TYR A 275 -7.34 -7.83 -0.73
C TYR A 275 -8.24 -7.80 0.50
N ASP A 276 -8.78 -8.95 0.91
CA ASP A 276 -9.57 -9.12 2.15
C ASP A 276 -8.71 -9.48 3.38
N MET A 277 -7.43 -9.12 3.34
CA MET A 277 -6.49 -9.34 4.43
C MET A 277 -5.49 -8.18 4.53
N VAL A 278 -4.80 -8.08 5.66
CA VAL A 278 -3.60 -7.26 5.77
C VAL A 278 -2.42 -8.04 5.19
N LEU A 279 -1.87 -7.56 4.09
CA LEU A 279 -0.65 -8.12 3.54
C LEU A 279 0.52 -7.83 4.49
N PRO A 280 1.40 -8.80 4.77
CA PRO A 280 2.63 -8.51 5.49
C PRO A 280 3.53 -7.54 4.72
N ASP A 281 4.30 -6.72 5.45
CA ASP A 281 5.13 -5.64 4.90
C ASP A 281 6.04 -6.07 3.75
N ALA A 282 6.59 -7.29 3.81
CA ALA A 282 7.44 -7.85 2.75
C ALA A 282 6.70 -7.99 1.42
N HIS A 283 5.40 -8.33 1.44
CA HIS A 283 4.59 -8.48 0.24
C HIS A 283 4.09 -7.15 -0.31
N ILE A 284 3.94 -6.13 0.55
CA ILE A 284 3.72 -4.75 0.12
C ILE A 284 4.95 -4.24 -0.65
N LYS A 285 6.16 -4.51 -0.14
CA LYS A 285 7.42 -4.20 -0.84
C LYS A 285 7.55 -4.98 -2.15
N ALA A 286 7.19 -6.26 -2.14
CA ALA A 286 7.18 -7.08 -3.36
C ALA A 286 6.25 -6.49 -4.43
N LEU A 287 5.03 -6.07 -4.08
CA LEU A 287 4.11 -5.39 -5.01
C LEU A 287 4.75 -4.15 -5.67
N TYR A 288 5.47 -3.35 -4.88
CA TYR A 288 6.19 -2.18 -5.39
C TYR A 288 7.33 -2.59 -6.35
N ASN A 289 8.20 -3.49 -5.92
CA ASN A 289 9.37 -3.91 -6.71
C ASN A 289 8.97 -4.65 -8.00
N LEU A 290 7.90 -5.45 -7.95
CA LEU A 290 7.32 -6.11 -9.12
C LEU A 290 6.77 -5.07 -10.11
N GLY A 291 6.06 -4.05 -9.63
CA GLY A 291 5.61 -2.94 -10.49
C GLY A 291 6.77 -2.20 -11.15
N LEU A 292 7.86 -1.90 -10.42
CA LEU A 292 9.08 -1.32 -11.02
C LEU A 292 9.69 -2.20 -12.11
N ALA A 293 9.56 -3.52 -11.98
CA ALA A 293 10.03 -4.48 -12.96
C ALA A 293 9.03 -4.76 -14.10
N GLY A 294 7.84 -4.14 -14.08
CA GLY A 294 6.76 -4.41 -15.02
C GLY A 294 6.18 -5.83 -14.89
N LYS A 295 6.18 -6.39 -13.68
CA LYS A 295 5.83 -7.78 -13.37
C LYS A 295 4.54 -7.90 -12.55
#